data_AF-A0A7Y5JTH7-F1
#
_entry.id   AF-A0A7Y5JTH7-F1
#
_cell.length_a   1.000
_cell.length_b   1.000
_cell.length_c   1.000
_cell.angle_alpha   90.00
_cell.angle_beta   90.00
_cell.angle_gamma   90.00
#
_symmetry.space_group_name_H-M   'P 1'
#
loop_
_entity.id
_entity.type
_entity.pdbx_description
1 polymer ?
#
loop_
_entity_poly.entity_id
_entity_poly.type
_entity_poly.pdbx_seq_one_letter_code
_entity_poly.pdbx_strand_id
1 'polypeptide(L)'
;MFDINGWELILLCLLAIVILGPERLPDYAAKFGKFVRQARTMADRAKQQLKDEMGPEFSDVDWKAYDPRQYDPRKIVRDALASPPEQDEPAPVVDKPVSAPKWHDPTVPTPWDDEAT
;
A
#
# COMPACT_ATOMS: atom_id res chain seq x y z
N MET A 1 -4.47 -9.15 7.10
CA MET A 1 -5.03 -9.91 8.25
C MET A 1 -4.37 -9.39 9.52
N PHE A 2 -4.80 -8.21 9.96
CA PHE A 2 -4.45 -7.59 11.25
C PHE A 2 -5.67 -6.75 11.63
N ASP A 3 -6.55 -7.32 12.44
CA ASP A 3 -7.72 -6.64 13.00
C ASP A 3 -7.23 -5.94 14.27
N ILE A 4 -6.64 -4.75 14.12
CA ILE A 4 -6.13 -3.97 15.24
C ILE A 4 -7.02 -2.74 15.37
N ASN A 5 -7.77 -2.70 16.47
CA ASN A 5 -8.63 -1.60 16.84
C ASN A 5 -7.81 -0.45 17.43
N GLY A 6 -8.35 0.77 17.42
CA GLY A 6 -7.66 1.96 17.93
C GLY A 6 -7.17 1.83 19.38
N TRP A 7 -7.91 1.09 20.22
CA TRP A 7 -7.51 0.79 21.59
C TRP A 7 -6.31 -0.18 21.67
N GLU A 8 -6.28 -1.20 20.83
CA GLU A 8 -5.19 -2.18 20.80
C GLU A 8 -3.88 -1.54 20.34
N LEU A 9 -3.94 -0.57 19.41
CA LEU A 9 -2.80 0.27 19.05
C LEU A 9 -2.24 1.06 20.24
N ILE A 10 -3.10 1.65 21.08
CA ILE A 10 -2.67 2.39 22.27
C ILE A 10 -2.01 1.45 23.28
N LEU A 11 -2.60 0.27 23.52
CA LEU A 11 -2.02 -0.75 24.39
C LEU A 11 -0.63 -1.18 23.89
N LEU A 12 -0.48 -1.39 22.59
CA LEU A 12 0.79 -1.78 21.96
C LEU A 12 1.83 -0.67 22.10
N CYS A 13 1.45 0.60 21.87
CA CYS A 13 2.33 1.74 22.11
C CYS A 13 2.80 1.81 23.57
N LEU A 14 1.90 1.61 24.53
CA LEU A 14 2.23 1.63 25.94
C LEU A 14 3.19 0.48 26.29
N LEU A 15 2.94 -0.72 25.78
CA LEU A 15 3.84 -1.86 25.94
C LEU A 15 5.22 -1.58 25.34
N ALA A 16 5.28 -1.00 24.15
CA ALA A 16 6.53 -0.63 23.50
C ALA A 16 7.33 0.39 24.33
N ILE A 17 6.65 1.39 24.92
CA ILE A 17 7.26 2.35 25.83
C ILE A 17 7.85 1.66 27.07
N VAL A 18 7.13 0.70 27.66
CA VAL A 18 7.59 -0.03 28.84
C VAL A 18 8.81 -0.91 28.52
N ILE A 19 8.76 -1.65 27.41
CA ILE A 19 9.85 -2.56 27.00
C ILE A 19 11.11 -1.77 26.61
N LEU A 20 10.97 -0.70 25.85
CA LEU A 20 12.10 0.08 25.35
C LEU A 20 12.61 1.10 26.38
N GLY A 21 11.74 1.50 27.31
CA GLY A 21 11.94 2.56 28.29
C GLY A 21 11.50 3.93 27.75
N PRO A 22 10.70 4.71 28.51
CA PRO A 22 10.20 6.02 28.08
C PRO A 22 11.32 7.03 27.83
N GLU A 23 12.43 6.93 28.55
CA GLU A 23 13.58 7.83 28.36
C GLU A 23 14.35 7.55 27.07
N ARG A 24 14.38 6.30 26.58
CA ARG A 24 15.17 5.92 25.40
C ARG A 24 14.39 6.00 24.09
N LEU A 25 13.07 5.92 24.15
CA LEU A 25 12.19 6.05 22.98
C LEU A 25 12.44 7.36 22.18
N PRO A 26 12.46 8.56 22.79
CA PRO A 26 12.70 9.80 22.03
C PRO A 26 14.06 9.82 21.34
N ASP A 27 15.09 9.26 21.96
CA ASP A 27 16.42 9.14 21.35
C ASP A 27 16.39 8.23 20.11
N TYR A 28 15.72 7.08 20.19
CA TYR A 28 15.56 6.17 19.06
C TYR A 28 14.70 6.77 17.95
N ALA A 29 13.60 7.43 18.30
CA ALA A 29 12.75 8.14 17.33
C ALA A 29 13.53 9.25 16.62
N ALA A 30 14.36 10.01 17.33
CA ALA A 30 15.22 11.03 16.74
C ALA A 30 16.27 10.44 15.79
N LYS A 31 16.88 9.30 16.15
CA LYS A 31 17.82 8.58 15.26
C LYS A 31 17.11 8.07 14.00
N PHE A 32 15.93 7.47 14.15
CA PHE A 32 15.11 7.02 13.04
C PHE A 32 14.71 8.18 12.13
N GLY A 33 14.27 9.30 12.70
CA GLY A 33 13.94 10.51 11.94
C GLY A 33 15.13 11.06 11.14
N LYS A 34 16.34 11.06 11.73
CA LYS A 34 17.57 11.42 11.03
C LYS A 34 17.85 10.46 9.87
N PHE A 35 17.71 9.16 10.10
CA PHE A 35 17.88 8.13 9.08
C PHE A 35 16.90 8.31 7.91
N VAL A 36 15.61 8.50 8.20
CA VAL A 36 14.58 8.75 7.19
C VAL A 36 14.89 10.01 6.38
N ARG A 37 15.34 11.09 7.03
CA ARG A 37 15.71 12.32 6.34
C ARG A 37 16.91 12.12 5.42
N GLN A 38 17.91 11.38 5.87
CA GLN A 38 19.09 11.03 5.07
C GLN A 38 18.72 10.14 3.88
N ALA A 39 17.89 9.11 4.10
CA ALA A 39 17.38 8.24 3.06
C ALA A 39 16.58 9.03 2.01
N ARG A 40 15.73 9.98 2.44
CA ARG A 40 15.02 10.88 1.54
C ARG A 40 15.98 11.72 0.70
N THR A 41 16.97 12.36 1.31
CA THR A 41 17.97 13.14 0.56
C THR A 41 18.77 12.28 -0.42
N MET A 42 19.06 11.03 -0.07
CA MET A 42 19.72 10.08 -0.96
C MET A 42 18.84 9.71 -2.15
N ALA A 43 17.55 9.44 -1.92
CA ALA A 43 16.57 9.17 -2.97
C ALA A 43 16.39 10.39 -3.90
N ASP A 44 16.32 11.60 -3.35
CA ASP A 44 16.22 12.83 -4.14
C ASP A 44 17.44 13.04 -5.05
N ARG A 45 18.66 12.75 -4.55
CA ARG A 45 19.89 12.80 -5.34
C ARG A 45 19.95 11.73 -6.43
N ALA A 46 19.55 10.50 -6.13
CA ALA A 46 19.49 9.43 -7.10
C ALA A 46 18.47 9.76 -8.20
N LYS A 47 17.30 10.30 -7.83
CA LYS A 47 16.29 10.78 -8.78
C LYS A 47 16.83 11.90 -9.68
N GLN A 48 17.62 12.81 -9.12
CA GLN A 48 18.25 13.88 -9.89
C GLN A 48 19.27 13.34 -10.90
N GLN A 49 20.16 12.42 -10.48
CA GLN A 49 21.13 11.79 -11.39
C GLN A 49 20.46 10.99 -12.51
N LEU A 50 19.43 10.20 -12.17
CA LEU A 50 18.64 9.46 -13.16
C LEU A 50 17.97 10.39 -14.17
N LYS A 51 17.49 11.57 -13.72
CA LYS A 51 16.91 12.59 -14.59
C LYS A 51 17.94 13.25 -15.50
N ASP A 52 19.16 13.45 -15.00
CA ASP A 52 20.25 14.07 -15.74
C ASP A 52 20.85 13.11 -16.79
N GLU A 53 20.89 11.80 -16.52
CA GLU A 53 21.47 10.78 -17.41
C GLU A 53 20.49 10.21 -18.46
N MET A 54 19.21 10.02 -18.13
CA MET A 54 18.25 9.42 -19.08
C MET A 54 17.54 10.45 -19.98
N GLY A 55 17.77 11.75 -19.76
CA GLY A 55 17.11 12.79 -20.53
C GLY A 55 15.57 12.75 -20.41
N PRO A 56 14.84 13.52 -21.22
CA PRO A 56 13.40 13.70 -21.10
C PRO A 56 12.55 12.42 -21.23
N GLU A 57 13.12 11.25 -21.56
CA GLU A 57 12.35 9.99 -21.67
C GLU A 57 11.89 9.43 -20.30
N PHE A 58 12.34 10.01 -19.18
CA PHE A 58 11.82 9.70 -17.84
C PHE A 58 10.60 10.54 -17.42
N SER A 59 10.10 11.43 -18.30
CA SER A 59 8.97 12.32 -18.02
C SER A 59 7.61 11.62 -17.98
N ASP A 60 7.50 10.40 -18.50
CA ASP A 60 6.24 9.65 -18.55
C ASP A 60 5.97 8.79 -17.30
N VAL A 61 6.93 8.70 -16.38
CA VAL A 61 6.66 8.09 -15.07
C VAL A 61 5.94 9.11 -14.20
N ASP A 62 4.63 8.94 -14.01
CA ASP A 62 3.77 9.80 -13.19
C ASP A 62 4.12 9.69 -11.70
N TRP A 63 5.23 10.32 -11.29
CA TRP A 63 5.63 10.48 -9.89
C TRP A 63 4.65 11.33 -9.09
N LYS A 64 3.74 12.05 -9.76
CA LYS A 64 2.77 12.95 -9.15
C LYS A 64 1.60 12.16 -8.56
N ALA A 65 1.28 11.01 -9.15
CA ALA A 65 0.34 10.03 -8.58
C ALA A 65 0.84 9.40 -7.26
N TYR A 66 2.16 9.39 -7.02
CA TYR A 66 2.77 8.80 -5.83
C TYR A 66 3.16 9.82 -4.75
N ASP A 67 2.88 11.11 -4.92
CA ASP A 67 3.10 12.11 -3.86
C ASP A 67 1.93 12.07 -2.85
N PRO A 68 2.14 11.56 -1.61
CA PRO A 68 1.06 11.41 -0.63
C PRO A 68 0.46 12.75 -0.19
N ARG A 69 1.11 13.88 -0.44
CA ARG A 69 0.58 15.22 -0.11
C ARG A 69 -0.24 15.84 -1.23
N GLN A 70 -0.15 15.28 -2.44
CA GLN A 70 -0.89 15.75 -3.63
C GLN A 70 -2.04 14.80 -4.00
N TYR A 71 -2.44 13.91 -3.10
CA TYR A 71 -3.74 13.24 -3.15
C TYR A 71 -4.85 14.29 -2.96
N ASP A 72 -5.14 15.03 -4.03
CA ASP A 72 -6.11 16.11 -4.02
C ASP A 72 -7.51 15.50 -4.14
N PRO A 73 -8.31 15.50 -3.06
CA PRO A 73 -9.63 14.87 -3.05
C PRO A 73 -10.57 15.50 -4.09
N ARG A 74 -10.29 16.74 -4.50
CA ARG A 74 -11.07 17.43 -5.53
C ARG A 74 -10.85 16.83 -6.90
N LYS A 75 -9.67 16.27 -7.20
CA LYS A 75 -9.40 15.61 -8.48
C LYS A 75 -10.24 14.34 -8.59
N ILE A 76 -10.37 13.57 -7.49
CA ILE A 76 -11.19 12.35 -7.42
C ILE A 76 -12.68 12.68 -7.65
N VAL A 77 -13.18 13.74 -7.01
CA VAL A 77 -14.57 14.19 -7.20
C VAL A 77 -14.78 14.74 -8.62
N ARG A 78 -13.81 15.44 -9.19
CA ARG A 78 -13.90 15.94 -10.57
C ARG A 78 -13.83 14.81 -11.58
N ASP A 79 -13.01 13.78 -11.37
CA ASP A 79 -13.01 12.57 -12.20
C ASP A 79 -14.35 11.83 -12.06
N ALA A 80 -14.92 11.73 -10.84
CA ALA A 80 -16.25 11.14 -10.65
C ALA A 80 -17.39 11.93 -11.30
N LEU A 81 -17.27 13.26 -11.41
CA LEU A 81 -18.24 14.14 -12.06
C LEU A 81 -18.01 14.31 -13.57
N ALA A 82 -16.77 14.15 -14.04
CA ALA A 82 -16.36 14.29 -15.43
C ALA A 82 -16.40 12.95 -16.19
N SER A 83 -16.30 11.82 -15.49
CA SER A 83 -16.82 10.56 -15.99
C SER A 83 -18.30 10.78 -16.27
N PRO A 84 -18.76 10.58 -17.53
CA PRO A 84 -20.18 10.44 -17.77
C PRO A 84 -20.70 9.40 -16.78
N PRO A 85 -21.91 9.56 -16.21
CA PRO A 85 -22.53 8.42 -15.55
C PRO A 85 -22.54 7.32 -16.61
N GLU A 86 -21.68 6.31 -16.45
CA GLU A 86 -21.97 5.02 -17.04
C GLU A 86 -23.37 4.75 -16.55
N GLN A 87 -24.26 4.76 -17.54
CA GLN A 87 -25.68 4.81 -17.37
C GLN A 87 -26.05 3.80 -16.30
N ASP A 88 -27.04 4.16 -15.49
CA ASP A 88 -27.87 3.21 -14.77
C ASP A 88 -28.52 2.21 -15.76
N GLU A 89 -27.72 1.44 -16.49
CA GLU A 89 -28.12 0.11 -16.84
C GLU A 89 -27.94 -0.68 -15.55
N PRO A 90 -29.02 -1.20 -14.93
CA PRO A 90 -28.83 -2.22 -13.94
C PRO A 90 -27.95 -3.26 -14.60
N ALA A 91 -26.72 -3.41 -14.09
CA ALA A 91 -25.85 -4.49 -14.54
C ALA A 91 -26.74 -5.72 -14.61
N PRO A 92 -26.76 -6.48 -15.72
CA PRO A 92 -27.49 -7.74 -15.73
C PRO A 92 -27.03 -8.41 -14.46
N VAL A 93 -27.99 -8.79 -13.60
CA VAL A 93 -27.70 -9.60 -12.43
C VAL A 93 -27.17 -10.90 -13.02
N VAL A 94 -25.88 -10.89 -13.35
CA VAL A 94 -25.15 -12.08 -13.66
C VAL A 94 -25.08 -12.69 -12.29
N ASP A 95 -26.05 -13.57 -12.03
CA ASP A 95 -25.98 -14.63 -11.06
C ASP A 95 -24.73 -15.45 -11.40
N LYS A 96 -23.54 -14.87 -11.16
CA LYS A 96 -22.33 -15.63 -11.05
C LYS A 96 -22.59 -16.43 -9.79
N PRO A 97 -22.79 -17.77 -9.88
CA PRO A 97 -22.86 -18.55 -8.66
C PRO A 97 -21.57 -18.23 -7.93
N VAL A 98 -21.71 -17.64 -6.73
CA VAL A 98 -20.61 -17.48 -5.80
C VAL A 98 -20.02 -18.88 -5.70
N SER A 99 -18.91 -19.10 -6.39
CA SER A 99 -18.28 -20.41 -6.43
C SER A 99 -17.76 -20.62 -5.03
N ALA A 100 -18.53 -21.36 -4.25
CA ALA A 100 -18.15 -21.72 -2.90
C ALA A 100 -16.75 -22.36 -2.99
N PRO A 101 -15.83 -22.02 -2.08
CA PRO A 101 -14.52 -22.64 -2.07
C PRO A 101 -14.70 -24.15 -2.02
N LYS A 102 -14.10 -24.86 -2.98
CA LYS A 102 -14.17 -26.31 -3.07
C LYS A 102 -13.41 -26.86 -1.87
N TRP A 103 -14.13 -27.33 -0.85
CA TRP A 103 -13.52 -27.90 0.34
C TRP A 103 -12.66 -29.10 -0.05
N HIS A 104 -11.43 -29.14 0.46
CA HIS A 104 -10.53 -30.25 0.26
C HIS A 104 -11.04 -31.46 1.04
N ASP A 105 -11.35 -32.55 0.33
CA ASP A 105 -11.74 -33.81 0.94
C ASP A 105 -10.49 -34.59 1.36
N PRO A 106 -10.21 -34.74 2.68
CA PRO A 106 -9.01 -35.39 3.17
C PRO A 106 -9.00 -36.90 2.93
N THR A 107 -10.10 -37.48 2.46
CA THR A 107 -10.19 -38.91 2.12
C THR A 107 -9.73 -39.23 0.70
N VAL A 108 -9.52 -38.20 -0.13
CA VAL A 108 -9.04 -38.33 -1.50
C VAL A 108 -7.54 -38.00 -1.54
N PRO A 109 -6.67 -38.88 -2.06
CA PRO A 109 -5.26 -38.57 -2.21
C PRO A 109 -5.08 -37.34 -3.11
N THR A 110 -4.18 -36.43 -2.72
CA THR A 110 -3.85 -35.26 -3.53
C THR A 110 -3.40 -35.70 -4.92
N PRO A 111 -3.99 -35.15 -6.00
CA PRO A 111 -3.57 -35.49 -7.35
C PRO A 111 -2.09 -35.19 -7.56
N TRP A 112 -1.39 -36.12 -8.20
CA TRP A 112 0.00 -35.95 -8.56
C TRP A 112 0.13 -34.85 -9.62
N ASP A 113 1.00 -33.88 -9.37
CA ASP A 113 1.26 -32.75 -10.26
C ASP A 113 2.55 -33.00 -11.06
N ASP A 114 2.38 -33.38 -12.32
CA ASP A 114 3.48 -33.74 -13.23
C ASP A 114 4.30 -32.52 -13.71
N GLU A 115 3.85 -31.28 -13.44
CA GLU A 115 4.53 -30.06 -13.90
C GLU A 115 5.46 -29.41 -12.88
N ALA A 116 5.61 -30.00 -11.68
CA ALA A 116 6.54 -29.50 -10.66
C ALA A 116 7.99 -29.97 -10.93
N THR A 117 8.78 -29.17 -11.66
CA THR A 117 10.25 -29.30 -11.79
C THR A 117 10.95 -28.00 -11.41
#